data_AF-A0A9E3VTT0-F1
#
_entry.id   AF-A0A9E3VTT0-F1
#
_cell.length_a   1.000
_cell.length_b   1.000
_cell.length_c   1.000
_cell.angle_alpha   90.00
_cell.angle_beta   90.00
_cell.angle_gamma   90.00
#
_symmetry.space_group_name_H-M   'P 1'
#
loop_
_entity.id
_entity.type
_entity.pdbx_description
1 polymer ?
#
loop_
_entity_poly.entity_id
_entity_poly.type
_entity_poly.pdbx_seq_one_letter_code
_entity_poly.pdbx_strand_id
1 'polypeptide(L)'
;MKLRARVLCVVACVFLLTLPVLGQSAQVGADTNANASQKLKVEYVHYRPARWDTEHITEFESEHPNLGGLLYFYVTNTSPKPVSLRFWRYNNRDESYWLLNHFIAWHRLLDNNLDPGETTVLEVAAISRDFQSELPFMFEMVDDSWEPCVKFEGNLREDDVNVSFIHVYPDMKTIDVHVRKSGGPPIELTQVELPGLNVTNTEWRGQKLGREGQAIARLTLSEPIRPGFQLMTKINFKAGEIARTIYAHRRAFPDFFPIGTWGIDEHEQSFVSGDHVDTGVKGGSKNDAFFGGAAARFGLNAMVHTGEPVNVDMIRDLSGHPNVACWMLRDEPDWSVDPQVVLFCDTTVKAYDQTKPTFVNLCRNVKFFEYAAIADIAGHDHYCVTAPSSSKWPYTYGTRLEETAYYTSDLKYAAEPRPIWVWSQGNHDGWSERPARPVPTPEELSAQLVLNLGRGAKGILWFTYNIKMSVKYPETRESMRGWNRVMNLLRDDFLAAEPLQGPIDAPDKVDVAALVSWDKVILCVTNLDYEIDPKAYPFHPKSSVKIALQLPDWIEPKSALLVSGSGVASVPCAKREEKTELKLKKLVDGAIIVLANDPSLGSTLQKKYRTLRETENDAIPTSN
;
A
#
# COMPACT_ATOMS: atom_id res chain seq x y z
N MET A 1 40.84 68.98 -38.51
CA MET A 1 40.20 69.67 -39.66
C MET A 1 38.77 69.19 -39.74
N LYS A 2 37.79 70.11 -39.62
CA LYS A 2 36.41 70.09 -40.20
C LYS A 2 35.70 68.72 -40.30
N LEU A 3 34.47 68.49 -39.84
CA LEU A 3 33.35 69.41 -39.67
C LEU A 3 32.13 68.62 -39.13
N ARG A 4 31.43 69.19 -38.13
CA ARG A 4 29.95 69.37 -38.02
C ARG A 4 29.04 68.12 -37.97
N ALA A 5 27.95 68.11 -37.20
CA ALA A 5 27.32 69.13 -36.37
C ALA A 5 26.22 68.48 -35.51
N ARG A 6 26.13 68.96 -34.27
CA ARG A 6 24.94 69.49 -33.55
C ARG A 6 23.65 68.65 -33.64
N VAL A 7 22.92 68.38 -32.55
CA VAL A 7 22.37 69.36 -31.58
C VAL A 7 22.02 68.59 -30.30
N LEU A 8 22.35 69.18 -29.16
CA LEU A 8 21.86 68.82 -27.84
C LEU A 8 20.61 69.68 -27.55
N CYS A 9 19.50 69.07 -27.14
CA CYS A 9 18.46 69.78 -26.39
C CYS A 9 17.57 68.83 -25.57
N VAL A 10 17.88 68.77 -24.27
CA VAL A 10 16.97 68.89 -23.10
C VAL A 10 15.70 68.01 -23.05
N VAL A 11 15.84 66.92 -22.30
CA VAL A 11 14.98 66.38 -21.21
C VAL A 11 13.67 67.12 -20.92
N ALA A 12 12.54 66.41 -21.04
CA ALA A 12 11.51 66.32 -19.99
C ALA A 12 10.43 65.25 -20.31
N CYS A 13 10.18 64.39 -19.32
CA CYS A 13 8.91 63.71 -19.06
C CYS A 13 8.35 62.71 -20.07
N VAL A 14 8.78 61.44 -19.98
CA VAL A 14 7.86 60.28 -20.02
C VAL A 14 8.42 59.16 -19.14
N PHE A 15 7.97 59.08 -17.88
CA PHE A 15 7.98 57.84 -17.11
C PHE A 15 6.86 56.96 -17.68
N LEU A 16 7.17 56.13 -18.67
CA LEU A 16 6.30 55.03 -19.09
C LEU A 16 6.81 53.75 -18.47
N LEU A 17 6.12 53.38 -17.39
CA LEU A 17 5.81 52.04 -16.91
C LEU A 17 6.23 50.91 -17.88
N THR A 18 7.45 50.41 -17.75
CA THR A 18 7.77 49.04 -18.13
C THR A 18 7.36 48.16 -16.96
N LEU A 19 6.09 47.74 -16.95
CA LEU A 19 5.66 46.62 -16.12
C LEU A 19 6.53 45.40 -16.49
N PRO A 20 7.12 44.69 -15.52
CA PRO A 20 7.56 43.34 -15.79
C PRO A 20 6.30 42.54 -16.06
N VAL A 21 6.08 42.16 -17.31
CA VAL A 21 5.17 41.07 -17.65
C VAL A 21 5.84 39.81 -17.11
N LEU A 22 5.64 39.55 -15.82
CA LEU A 22 5.75 38.22 -15.27
C LEU A 22 4.75 37.39 -16.07
N GLY A 23 5.24 36.36 -16.74
CA GLY A 23 4.42 35.35 -17.40
C GLY A 23 3.63 34.57 -16.37
N GLN A 24 2.64 35.20 -15.75
CA GLN A 24 1.47 34.49 -15.26
C GLN A 24 0.75 34.02 -16.52
N SER A 25 0.56 32.71 -16.66
CA SER A 25 -0.38 32.16 -17.63
C SER A 25 -1.66 32.97 -17.55
N ALA A 26 -2.22 33.35 -18.70
CA ALA A 26 -3.50 34.05 -18.81
C ALA A 26 -4.65 33.12 -18.39
N GLN A 27 -4.64 32.71 -17.13
CA GLN A 27 -5.81 32.20 -16.44
C GLN A 27 -6.64 33.46 -16.17
N VAL A 28 -7.83 33.55 -16.75
CA VAL A 28 -8.80 34.58 -16.35
C VAL A 28 -8.95 34.42 -14.84
N GLY A 29 -8.38 35.35 -14.08
CA GLY A 29 -8.32 35.24 -12.63
C GLY A 29 -9.75 35.25 -12.11
N ALA A 30 -10.29 34.07 -11.80
CA ALA A 30 -11.58 33.95 -11.14
C ALA A 30 -11.55 34.86 -9.90
N ASP A 31 -12.58 35.71 -9.73
CA ASP A 31 -12.58 36.71 -8.66
C ASP A 31 -12.42 36.02 -7.30
N THR A 32 -11.34 36.34 -6.57
CA THR A 32 -11.04 35.76 -5.25
C THR A 32 -12.01 36.25 -4.17
N ASN A 33 -12.80 37.29 -4.47
CA ASN A 33 -13.81 37.84 -3.57
C ASN A 33 -15.23 37.41 -3.95
N ALA A 34 -15.41 36.64 -5.04
CA ALA A 34 -16.73 36.16 -5.44
C ALA A 34 -17.30 35.21 -4.38
N ASN A 35 -18.58 35.40 -4.06
CA ASN A 35 -19.31 34.45 -3.23
C ASN A 35 -19.48 33.13 -4.00
N ALA A 36 -19.23 32.01 -3.33
CA ALA A 36 -19.45 30.71 -3.97
C ALA A 36 -20.93 30.47 -4.25
N SER A 37 -21.24 29.97 -5.45
CA SER A 37 -22.61 29.66 -5.88
C SER A 37 -23.22 28.43 -5.18
N GLN A 38 -22.43 27.71 -4.38
CA GLN A 38 -22.84 26.52 -3.60
C GLN A 38 -23.53 25.44 -4.45
N LYS A 39 -23.02 25.22 -5.67
CA LYS A 39 -23.47 24.13 -6.55
C LYS A 39 -22.97 22.77 -6.07
N LEU A 40 -21.86 22.74 -5.33
CA LEU A 40 -21.32 21.55 -4.70
C LEU A 40 -21.38 21.64 -3.18
N LYS A 41 -21.31 20.48 -2.54
CA LYS A 41 -21.10 20.32 -1.10
C LYS A 41 -19.80 19.53 -0.87
N VAL A 42 -18.93 20.05 -0.01
CA VAL A 42 -17.83 19.24 0.56
C VAL A 42 -18.42 18.32 1.61
N GLU A 43 -18.46 17.03 1.33
CA GLU A 43 -19.01 16.01 2.23
C GLU A 43 -18.05 15.67 3.35
N TYR A 44 -16.76 15.59 3.02
CA TYR A 44 -15.71 15.18 3.94
C TYR A 44 -14.35 15.64 3.42
N VAL A 45 -13.46 15.99 4.35
CA VAL A 45 -12.04 16.23 4.07
C VAL A 45 -11.26 15.21 4.87
N HIS A 46 -10.70 14.22 4.18
CA HIS A 46 -9.75 13.30 4.80
C HIS A 46 -8.38 13.98 4.79
N TYR A 47 -7.75 14.06 5.97
CA TYR A 47 -6.36 14.47 6.08
C TYR A 47 -5.57 13.36 6.76
N ARG A 48 -4.46 12.97 6.12
CA ARG A 48 -3.50 12.01 6.66
C ARG A 48 -2.13 12.68 6.71
N PRO A 49 -1.64 13.09 7.89
CA PRO A 49 -0.34 13.72 8.00
C PRO A 49 0.77 12.75 7.56
N ALA A 50 1.79 13.27 6.89
CA ALA A 50 2.97 12.48 6.58
C ALA A 50 3.67 12.07 7.88
N ARG A 51 3.91 10.77 8.05
CA ARG A 51 4.71 10.23 9.15
C ARG A 51 5.42 8.97 8.72
N TRP A 52 6.55 8.74 9.35
CA TRP A 52 7.37 7.54 9.21
C TRP A 52 8.22 7.36 10.47
N ASP A 53 8.82 6.19 10.65
CA ASP A 53 9.63 5.90 11.83
C ASP A 53 10.96 6.69 11.79
N THR A 54 11.03 7.75 12.59
CA THR A 54 12.23 8.60 12.73
C THR A 54 13.12 8.21 13.90
N GLU A 55 12.66 7.27 14.74
CA GLU A 55 13.41 6.79 15.90
C GLU A 55 14.40 5.70 15.50
N HIS A 56 13.98 4.80 14.60
CA HIS A 56 14.73 3.62 14.20
C HIS A 56 15.34 3.74 12.80
N ILE A 57 14.78 4.58 11.91
CA ILE A 57 15.27 4.75 10.55
C ILE A 57 15.94 6.12 10.40
N THR A 58 17.07 6.15 9.72
CA THR A 58 17.69 7.40 9.24
C THR A 58 18.20 7.18 7.83
N GLU A 59 17.77 7.97 6.85
CA GLU A 59 18.25 7.85 5.47
C GLU A 59 19.35 8.88 5.15
N PHE A 60 20.14 8.63 4.10
CA PHE A 60 21.23 9.53 3.67
C PHE A 60 20.74 10.90 3.20
N GLU A 61 19.57 10.97 2.57
CA GLU A 61 19.06 12.16 1.88
C GLU A 61 17.73 12.67 2.48
N SER A 62 17.57 12.64 3.81
CA SER A 62 16.36 13.15 4.50
C SER A 62 16.23 14.68 4.51
N GLU A 63 16.81 15.40 3.54
CA GLU A 63 16.96 16.86 3.62
C GLU A 63 15.65 17.64 3.44
N HIS A 64 14.66 17.04 2.77
CA HIS A 64 13.35 17.65 2.49
C HIS A 64 12.20 16.67 2.80
N PRO A 65 11.93 16.42 4.10
CA PRO A 65 10.82 15.57 4.49
C PRO A 65 9.48 16.18 4.06
N ASN A 66 8.50 15.33 3.79
CA ASN A 66 7.12 15.76 3.62
C ASN A 66 6.58 16.28 4.98
N LEU A 67 6.22 17.56 5.03
CA LEU A 67 5.66 18.25 6.20
C LEU A 67 4.15 18.46 6.12
N GLY A 68 3.53 18.01 5.02
CA GLY A 68 2.10 18.09 4.78
C GLY A 68 1.43 16.75 5.04
N GLY A 69 1.23 15.97 3.98
CA GLY A 69 0.51 14.70 4.00
C GLY A 69 -0.41 14.51 2.79
N LEU A 70 -1.36 13.59 2.92
CA LEU A 70 -2.38 13.32 1.90
C LEU A 70 -3.70 13.99 2.29
N LEU A 71 -4.30 14.72 1.36
CA LEU A 71 -5.62 15.32 1.49
C LEU A 71 -6.57 14.73 0.46
N TYR A 72 -7.78 14.35 0.88
CA TYR A 72 -8.86 13.94 -0.01
C TYR A 72 -10.11 14.79 0.26
N PHE A 73 -10.51 15.59 -0.72
CA PHE A 73 -11.74 16.38 -0.67
C PHE A 73 -12.85 15.63 -1.41
N TYR A 74 -13.82 15.12 -0.66
CA TYR A 74 -15.00 14.46 -1.23
C TYR A 74 -16.08 15.51 -1.49
N VAL A 75 -16.44 15.70 -2.76
CA VAL A 75 -17.38 16.74 -3.18
C VAL A 75 -18.54 16.16 -3.99
N THR A 76 -19.76 16.53 -3.61
CA THR A 76 -21.01 16.09 -4.28
C THR A 76 -21.63 17.25 -5.02
N ASN A 77 -22.11 17.02 -6.25
CA ASN A 77 -22.95 17.98 -6.96
C ASN A 77 -24.35 17.99 -6.35
N THR A 78 -24.71 19.09 -5.68
CA THR A 78 -26.04 19.29 -5.07
C THR A 78 -26.96 20.14 -5.93
N SER A 79 -26.49 20.60 -7.08
CA SER A 79 -27.28 21.41 -8.00
C SER A 79 -28.16 20.53 -8.91
N PRO A 80 -29.26 21.07 -9.47
CA PRO A 80 -30.13 20.32 -10.38
C PRO A 80 -29.55 20.17 -11.79
N LYS A 81 -28.32 20.62 -12.04
CA LYS A 81 -27.66 20.58 -13.35
C LYS A 81 -26.28 19.94 -13.24
N PRO A 82 -25.73 19.40 -14.33
CA PRO A 82 -24.34 18.97 -14.34
C PRO A 82 -23.37 20.13 -14.02
N VAL A 83 -22.28 19.82 -13.34
CA VAL A 83 -21.20 20.77 -13.00
C VAL A 83 -19.89 20.25 -13.57
N SER A 84 -19.20 21.09 -14.33
CA SER A 84 -17.88 20.81 -14.93
C SER A 84 -16.81 21.61 -14.21
N LEU A 85 -15.90 20.91 -13.55
CA LEU A 85 -14.85 21.44 -12.67
C LEU A 85 -13.60 21.78 -13.48
N ARG A 86 -13.00 22.93 -13.18
CA ARG A 86 -11.81 23.45 -13.89
C ARG A 86 -10.54 23.30 -13.09
N PHE A 87 -10.53 23.86 -11.88
CA PHE A 87 -9.37 23.86 -10.98
C PHE A 87 -9.84 24.08 -9.54
N TRP A 88 -8.96 23.81 -8.58
CA TRP A 88 -9.20 24.13 -7.16
C TRP A 88 -8.30 25.26 -6.67
N ARG A 89 -8.68 25.82 -5.52
CA ARG A 89 -7.88 26.75 -4.73
C ARG A 89 -7.77 26.27 -3.30
N TYR A 90 -6.63 26.59 -2.72
CA TYR A 90 -6.37 26.44 -1.29
C TYR A 90 -5.75 27.74 -0.79
N ASN A 91 -6.29 28.31 0.28
CA ASN A 91 -5.86 29.57 0.87
C ASN A 91 -5.67 30.71 -0.16
N ASN A 92 -6.67 30.90 -1.04
CA ASN A 92 -6.70 31.90 -2.11
C ASN A 92 -5.61 31.75 -3.19
N ARG A 93 -5.00 30.57 -3.30
CA ARG A 93 -4.03 30.22 -4.34
C ARG A 93 -4.55 29.03 -5.15
N ASP A 94 -4.52 29.12 -6.46
CA ASP A 94 -4.90 28.02 -7.34
C ASP A 94 -3.91 26.86 -7.31
N GLU A 95 -4.34 25.71 -7.83
CA GLU A 95 -3.54 24.50 -7.95
C GLU A 95 -2.17 24.71 -8.64
N SER A 96 -2.08 25.63 -9.61
CA SER A 96 -0.83 25.91 -10.33
C SER A 96 0.21 26.58 -9.43
N TYR A 97 -0.20 27.48 -8.54
CA TYR A 97 0.69 28.03 -7.51
C TYR A 97 1.32 26.93 -6.66
N TRP A 98 0.50 25.98 -6.18
CA TRP A 98 0.98 24.91 -5.30
C TRP A 98 1.89 23.93 -6.04
N LEU A 99 1.53 23.55 -7.26
CA LEU A 99 2.27 22.59 -8.07
C LEU A 99 3.60 23.14 -8.59
N LEU A 100 3.59 24.33 -9.20
CA LEU A 100 4.78 24.92 -9.83
C LEU A 100 5.84 25.40 -8.82
N ASN A 101 5.45 25.61 -7.55
CA ASN A 101 6.38 25.92 -6.46
C ASN A 101 6.79 24.68 -5.65
N HIS A 102 6.42 23.47 -6.10
CA HIS A 102 6.73 22.20 -5.43
C HIS A 102 6.25 22.13 -3.97
N PHE A 103 5.14 22.80 -3.64
CA PHE A 103 4.52 22.71 -2.32
C PHE A 103 3.59 21.50 -2.18
N ILE A 104 3.14 20.97 -3.32
CA ILE A 104 2.51 19.66 -3.45
C ILE A 104 3.33 18.81 -4.42
N ALA A 105 3.39 17.52 -4.19
CA ALA A 105 3.98 16.54 -5.09
C ALA A 105 3.13 16.41 -6.36
N TRP A 106 1.82 16.27 -6.16
CA TRP A 106 0.84 16.11 -7.22
C TRP A 106 -0.58 16.34 -6.69
N HIS A 107 -1.52 16.49 -7.61
CA HIS A 107 -2.95 16.39 -7.35
C HIS A 107 -3.63 15.59 -8.45
N ARG A 108 -4.77 14.97 -8.14
CA ARG A 108 -5.59 14.21 -9.10
C ARG A 108 -7.07 14.42 -8.77
N LEU A 109 -7.83 14.89 -9.75
CA LEU A 109 -9.29 14.93 -9.67
C LEU A 109 -9.84 13.71 -10.41
N LEU A 110 -10.57 12.84 -9.72
CA LEU A 110 -10.99 11.55 -10.29
C LEU A 110 -12.07 11.70 -11.38
N ASP A 111 -13.01 12.60 -11.18
CA ASP A 111 -13.97 13.03 -12.18
C ASP A 111 -14.17 14.54 -12.10
N ASN A 112 -14.16 15.21 -13.26
CA ASN A 112 -14.36 16.64 -13.40
C ASN A 112 -15.75 17.00 -13.96
N ASN A 113 -16.58 16.04 -14.36
CA ASN A 113 -17.95 16.29 -14.81
C ASN A 113 -18.92 15.52 -13.91
N LEU A 114 -19.69 16.25 -13.11
CA LEU A 114 -20.59 15.66 -12.12
C LEU A 114 -22.03 15.90 -12.52
N ASP A 115 -22.79 14.83 -12.74
CA ASP A 115 -24.25 14.91 -12.81
C ASP A 115 -24.86 15.19 -11.41
N PRO A 116 -26.11 15.67 -11.33
CA PRO A 116 -26.78 15.91 -10.05
C PRO A 116 -26.74 14.69 -9.12
N GLY A 117 -26.20 14.87 -7.92
CA GLY A 117 -26.05 13.84 -6.89
C GLY A 117 -24.78 13.01 -6.98
N GLU A 118 -23.96 13.17 -8.01
CA GLU A 118 -22.68 12.46 -8.12
C GLU A 118 -21.61 13.04 -7.20
N THR A 119 -20.73 12.17 -6.71
CA THR A 119 -19.62 12.52 -5.82
C THR A 119 -18.29 12.20 -6.52
N THR A 120 -17.34 13.14 -6.45
CA THR A 120 -15.94 12.94 -6.90
C THR A 120 -14.97 13.20 -5.74
N VAL A 121 -13.69 12.93 -5.98
CA VAL A 121 -12.61 13.19 -5.03
C VAL A 121 -11.50 13.95 -5.72
N LEU A 122 -11.05 15.03 -5.07
CA LEU A 122 -9.75 15.63 -5.32
C LEU A 122 -8.74 15.04 -4.34
N GLU A 123 -7.73 14.36 -4.86
CA GLU A 123 -6.56 13.90 -4.12
C GLU A 123 -5.43 14.93 -4.24
N VAL A 124 -4.76 15.24 -3.13
CA VAL A 124 -3.59 16.12 -3.08
C VAL A 124 -2.53 15.48 -2.19
N ALA A 125 -1.32 15.27 -2.74
CA ALA A 125 -0.14 14.92 -1.96
C ALA A 125 0.63 16.20 -1.64
N ALA A 126 0.38 16.77 -0.47
CA ALA A 126 1.05 17.98 -0.02
C ALA A 126 2.40 17.68 0.62
N ILE A 127 3.40 18.53 0.37
CA ILE A 127 4.76 18.41 0.91
C ILE A 127 5.05 19.55 1.89
N SER A 128 4.53 20.76 1.63
CA SER A 128 4.90 21.93 2.42
C SER A 128 4.20 21.99 3.79
N ARG A 129 4.83 22.75 4.69
CA ARG A 129 4.28 23.09 6.02
C ARG A 129 2.93 23.83 5.97
N ASP A 130 2.52 24.37 4.83
CA ASP A 130 1.22 25.06 4.67
C ASP A 130 0.04 24.07 4.75
N PHE A 131 0.34 22.77 4.73
CA PHE A 131 -0.60 21.66 4.88
C PHE A 131 -0.34 20.83 6.15
N GLN A 132 0.40 21.37 7.12
CA GLN A 132 0.63 20.67 8.38
C GLN A 132 -0.67 20.61 9.22
N SER A 133 -0.73 19.62 10.12
CA SER A 133 -1.86 19.42 11.02
C SER A 133 -2.20 20.66 11.85
N GLU A 134 -3.48 20.78 12.19
CA GLU A 134 -4.10 21.88 12.96
C GLU A 134 -4.09 23.25 12.29
N LEU A 135 -3.56 23.39 11.07
CA LEU A 135 -3.67 24.65 10.34
C LEU A 135 -5.10 24.90 9.84
N PRO A 136 -5.59 26.14 9.94
CA PRO A 136 -6.80 26.54 9.26
C PRO A 136 -6.57 26.57 7.75
N PHE A 137 -7.61 26.25 6.99
CA PHE A 137 -7.59 26.32 5.55
C PHE A 137 -8.91 26.81 4.98
N MET A 138 -8.82 27.30 3.75
CA MET A 138 -9.94 27.65 2.89
C MET A 138 -9.76 26.93 1.56
N PHE A 139 -10.68 26.04 1.24
CA PHE A 139 -10.74 25.28 0.01
C PHE A 139 -11.85 25.82 -0.89
N GLU A 140 -11.57 25.91 -2.19
CA GLU A 140 -12.57 26.27 -3.21
C GLU A 140 -12.41 25.36 -4.42
N MET A 141 -13.54 25.01 -5.07
CA MET A 141 -13.53 24.50 -6.44
C MET A 141 -14.15 25.52 -7.37
N VAL A 142 -13.56 25.67 -8.55
CA VAL A 142 -14.02 26.56 -9.62
C VAL A 142 -14.54 25.74 -10.78
N ASP A 143 -15.70 26.12 -11.31
CA ASP A 143 -16.33 25.45 -12.45
C ASP A 143 -16.18 26.26 -13.75
N ASP A 144 -16.88 25.84 -14.80
CA ASP A 144 -16.90 26.50 -16.11
C ASP A 144 -17.35 27.97 -16.11
N SER A 145 -18.02 28.47 -15.07
CA SER A 145 -18.34 29.89 -14.97
C SER A 145 -17.16 30.74 -14.50
N TRP A 146 -16.00 30.13 -14.22
CA TRP A 146 -14.82 30.81 -13.65
C TRP A 146 -15.14 31.50 -12.32
N GLU A 147 -16.11 30.96 -11.58
CA GLU A 147 -16.48 31.40 -10.24
C GLU A 147 -16.41 30.21 -9.28
N PRO A 148 -16.14 30.43 -7.98
CA PRO A 148 -16.22 29.38 -7.00
C PRO A 148 -17.62 28.73 -6.99
N CYS A 149 -17.66 27.41 -7.22
CA CYS A 149 -18.89 26.61 -7.14
C CYS A 149 -19.09 26.01 -5.74
N VAL A 150 -18.03 25.99 -4.92
CA VAL A 150 -18.07 25.72 -3.48
C VAL A 150 -16.89 26.42 -2.80
N LYS A 151 -17.11 26.83 -1.56
CA LYS A 151 -16.09 27.35 -0.63
C LYS A 151 -16.28 26.66 0.71
N PHE A 152 -15.21 26.11 1.27
CA PHE A 152 -15.21 25.36 2.51
C PHE A 152 -14.02 25.76 3.37
N GLU A 153 -14.27 26.02 4.65
CA GLU A 153 -13.25 26.40 5.62
C GLU A 153 -13.22 25.39 6.75
N GLY A 154 -12.03 25.11 7.27
CA GLY A 154 -11.85 24.15 8.35
C GLY A 154 -10.44 24.16 8.89
N ASN A 155 -10.12 23.17 9.73
CA ASN A 155 -8.77 22.91 10.18
C ASN A 155 -8.36 21.52 9.70
N LEU A 156 -7.10 21.35 9.27
CA LEU A 156 -6.57 20.05 8.90
C LEU A 156 -6.40 19.20 10.15
N ARG A 157 -7.15 18.09 10.25
CA ARG A 157 -7.08 17.16 11.39
C ARG A 157 -7.17 15.73 10.90
N GLU A 158 -6.27 14.88 11.39
CA GLU A 158 -6.38 13.44 11.20
C GLU A 158 -7.65 12.96 11.90
N ASP A 159 -8.43 12.13 11.21
CA ASP A 159 -9.63 11.53 11.78
C ASP A 159 -9.25 10.34 12.67
N ASP A 160 -9.89 10.21 13.83
CA ASP A 160 -9.66 9.10 14.74
C ASP A 160 -10.31 7.80 14.26
N VAL A 161 -11.09 7.86 13.18
CA VAL A 161 -11.70 6.73 12.49
C VAL A 161 -11.24 6.72 11.03
N ASN A 162 -10.66 5.61 10.58
CA ASN A 162 -10.19 5.45 9.20
C ASN A 162 -10.65 4.11 8.61
N VAL A 163 -10.82 4.06 7.29
CA VAL A 163 -10.91 2.80 6.54
C VAL A 163 -9.48 2.35 6.21
N SER A 164 -8.99 1.30 6.87
CA SER A 164 -7.60 0.85 6.72
C SER A 164 -7.40 -0.03 5.48
N PHE A 165 -8.45 -0.72 5.05
CA PHE A 165 -8.44 -1.57 3.87
C PHE A 165 -9.84 -1.79 3.30
N ILE A 166 -9.93 -1.85 1.98
CA ILE A 166 -11.14 -2.28 1.26
C ILE A 166 -10.75 -3.52 0.47
N HIS A 167 -11.20 -4.69 0.89
CA HIS A 167 -10.95 -5.98 0.26
C HIS A 167 -12.04 -6.28 -0.77
N VAL A 168 -11.66 -6.47 -2.02
CA VAL A 168 -12.60 -6.84 -3.10
C VAL A 168 -12.37 -8.29 -3.48
N TYR A 169 -13.41 -9.12 -3.32
CA TYR A 169 -13.32 -10.55 -3.54
C TYR A 169 -13.27 -10.90 -5.05
N PRO A 170 -12.79 -12.11 -5.40
CA PRO A 170 -12.69 -12.57 -6.79
C PRO A 170 -14.01 -12.55 -7.58
N ASP A 171 -15.16 -12.64 -6.90
CA ASP A 171 -16.49 -12.59 -7.53
C ASP A 171 -16.89 -11.16 -7.97
N MET A 172 -16.13 -10.14 -7.57
CA MET A 172 -16.45 -8.71 -7.73
C MET A 172 -17.82 -8.31 -7.19
N LYS A 173 -18.46 -9.16 -6.37
CA LYS A 173 -19.76 -8.93 -5.73
C LYS A 173 -19.64 -8.78 -4.22
N THR A 174 -18.61 -9.35 -3.63
CA THR A 174 -18.37 -9.33 -2.19
C THR A 174 -17.25 -8.36 -1.87
N ILE A 175 -17.47 -7.50 -0.88
CA ILE A 175 -16.50 -6.48 -0.44
C ILE A 175 -16.44 -6.50 1.07
N ASP A 176 -15.24 -6.59 1.65
CA ASP A 176 -15.03 -6.30 3.07
C ASP A 176 -14.43 -4.89 3.22
N VAL A 177 -14.99 -4.09 4.13
CA VAL A 177 -14.46 -2.78 4.50
C VAL A 177 -13.96 -2.85 5.94
N HIS A 178 -12.66 -2.72 6.11
CA HIS A 178 -12.01 -2.70 7.42
C HIS A 178 -11.97 -1.27 7.94
N VAL A 179 -12.56 -1.05 9.12
CA VAL A 179 -12.59 0.24 9.81
C VAL A 179 -11.74 0.13 11.07
N ARG A 180 -10.82 1.08 11.25
CA ARG A 180 -9.93 1.18 12.40
C ARG A 180 -10.21 2.48 13.16
N LYS A 181 -10.25 2.39 14.47
CA LYS A 181 -10.31 3.53 15.37
C LYS A 181 -9.05 3.59 16.23
N SER A 182 -8.39 4.74 16.24
CA SER A 182 -7.06 4.94 16.86
C SER A 182 -7.04 5.92 18.04
N GLY A 183 -8.21 6.29 18.58
CA GLY A 183 -8.31 7.21 19.71
C GLY A 183 -9.71 7.79 19.88
N GLY A 184 -9.87 8.80 20.74
CA GLY A 184 -11.14 9.51 20.93
C GLY A 184 -12.21 8.75 21.74
N PRO A 185 -13.45 9.29 21.82
CA PRO A 185 -14.55 8.66 22.55
C PRO A 185 -15.07 7.42 21.79
N PRO A 186 -15.70 6.45 22.49
CA PRO A 186 -16.34 5.30 21.85
C PRO A 186 -17.34 5.70 20.77
N ILE A 187 -17.45 4.86 19.74
CA ILE A 187 -18.37 5.06 18.62
C ILE A 187 -19.18 3.80 18.30
N GLU A 188 -20.31 4.01 17.64
CA GLU A 188 -21.12 2.95 17.04
C GLU A 188 -21.23 3.20 15.54
N LEU A 189 -20.72 2.26 14.74
CA LEU A 189 -20.85 2.29 13.28
C LEU A 189 -22.30 1.97 12.94
N THR A 190 -22.98 2.81 12.17
CA THR A 190 -24.42 2.65 11.92
C THR A 190 -24.72 2.16 10.52
N GLN A 191 -23.90 2.51 9.54
CA GLN A 191 -24.15 2.18 8.15
C GLN A 191 -22.87 2.25 7.32
N VAL A 192 -22.80 1.41 6.29
CA VAL A 192 -21.85 1.54 5.19
C VAL A 192 -22.64 1.68 3.89
N GLU A 193 -22.23 2.63 3.05
CA GLU A 193 -22.81 2.84 1.72
C GLU A 193 -21.70 2.81 0.67
N LEU A 194 -22.04 2.27 -0.50
CA LEU A 194 -21.22 2.31 -1.70
C LEU A 194 -22.00 3.10 -2.76
N PRO A 195 -21.82 4.44 -2.84
CA PRO A 195 -22.58 5.28 -3.77
C PRO A 195 -22.53 4.76 -5.21
N GLY A 196 -23.68 4.75 -5.88
CA GLY A 196 -23.81 4.24 -7.25
C GLY A 196 -23.89 2.71 -7.36
N LEU A 197 -23.76 1.97 -6.25
CA LEU A 197 -23.88 0.52 -6.22
C LEU A 197 -25.10 0.08 -5.40
N ASN A 198 -25.73 -1.01 -5.83
CA ASN A 198 -26.85 -1.62 -5.13
C ASN A 198 -26.35 -2.73 -4.19
N VAL A 199 -26.33 -2.43 -2.90
CA VAL A 199 -25.97 -3.36 -1.83
C VAL A 199 -27.22 -4.13 -1.39
N THR A 200 -27.20 -5.45 -1.52
CA THR A 200 -28.33 -6.33 -1.15
C THR A 200 -28.24 -6.84 0.29
N ASN A 201 -27.03 -6.92 0.84
CA ASN A 201 -26.79 -7.34 2.22
C ASN A 201 -25.56 -6.64 2.80
N THR A 202 -25.63 -6.32 4.10
CA THR A 202 -24.52 -5.77 4.88
C THR A 202 -24.48 -6.48 6.23
N GLU A 203 -23.34 -7.10 6.53
CA GLU A 203 -23.05 -7.73 7.82
C GLU A 203 -21.91 -6.99 8.52
N TRP A 204 -21.94 -6.95 9.85
CA TRP A 204 -20.92 -6.29 10.66
C TRP A 204 -20.25 -7.24 11.65
N ARG A 205 -18.94 -7.05 11.82
CA ARG A 205 -18.15 -7.48 12.98
C ARG A 205 -17.58 -6.25 13.68
N GLY A 206 -17.61 -6.21 15.00
CA GLY A 206 -17.02 -5.10 15.77
C GLY A 206 -17.73 -3.76 15.66
N GLN A 207 -19.05 -3.74 15.45
CA GLN A 207 -19.80 -2.50 15.15
C GLN A 207 -19.70 -1.40 16.24
N LYS A 208 -19.39 -1.78 17.48
CA LYS A 208 -19.14 -0.85 18.60
C LYS A 208 -17.66 -0.82 18.90
N LEU A 209 -17.05 0.36 18.76
CA LEU A 209 -15.62 0.56 18.96
C LEU A 209 -15.39 1.39 20.21
N GLY A 210 -14.46 0.93 21.06
CA GLY A 210 -14.01 1.65 22.25
C GLY A 210 -13.15 2.86 21.91
N ARG A 211 -12.13 3.14 22.73
CA ARG A 211 -11.14 4.18 22.41
C ARG A 211 -10.28 3.78 21.20
N GLU A 212 -9.89 2.52 21.15
CA GLU A 212 -9.23 1.89 20.02
C GLU A 212 -10.05 0.65 19.63
N GLY A 213 -10.00 0.26 18.37
CA GLY A 213 -10.70 -0.95 17.94
C GLY A 213 -10.80 -1.10 16.43
N GLN A 214 -11.38 -2.23 16.02
CA GLN A 214 -11.58 -2.56 14.62
C GLN A 214 -12.97 -3.10 14.37
N ALA A 215 -13.46 -2.85 13.16
CA ALA A 215 -14.69 -3.40 12.65
C ALA A 215 -14.48 -3.85 11.20
N ILE A 216 -15.32 -4.78 10.77
CA ILE A 216 -15.37 -5.22 9.37
C ILE A 216 -16.83 -5.19 8.94
N ALA A 217 -17.12 -4.47 7.86
CA ALA A 217 -18.39 -4.57 7.16
C ALA A 217 -18.22 -5.48 5.95
N ARG A 218 -19.00 -6.55 5.85
CA ARG A 218 -19.10 -7.37 4.65
C ARG A 218 -20.33 -6.97 3.87
N LEU A 219 -20.13 -6.52 2.64
CA LEU A 219 -21.19 -6.12 1.74
C LEU A 219 -21.32 -7.14 0.60
N THR A 220 -22.57 -7.42 0.24
CA THR A 220 -22.91 -8.18 -0.98
C THR A 220 -23.65 -7.26 -1.94
N LEU A 221 -23.17 -7.19 -3.17
CA LEU A 221 -23.77 -6.41 -4.25
C LEU A 221 -24.79 -7.25 -5.03
N SER A 222 -25.79 -6.60 -5.63
CA SER A 222 -26.70 -7.29 -6.56
C SER A 222 -25.95 -7.78 -7.80
N GLU A 223 -25.01 -6.98 -8.30
CA GLU A 223 -24.25 -7.25 -9.52
C GLU A 223 -22.75 -7.08 -9.31
N PRO A 224 -21.91 -7.78 -10.09
CA PRO A 224 -20.46 -7.66 -9.94
C PRO A 224 -20.01 -6.30 -10.47
N ILE A 225 -19.11 -5.63 -9.75
CA ILE A 225 -18.49 -4.41 -10.25
C ILE A 225 -17.48 -4.75 -11.35
N ARG A 226 -17.37 -3.84 -12.33
CA ARG A 226 -16.32 -3.96 -13.34
C ARG A 226 -14.94 -3.73 -12.71
N PRO A 227 -13.89 -4.49 -13.09
CA PRO A 227 -12.52 -4.14 -12.74
C PRO A 227 -12.19 -2.70 -13.12
N GLY A 228 -11.43 -2.03 -12.25
CA GLY A 228 -11.06 -0.63 -12.38
C GLY A 228 -12.15 0.37 -12.01
N PHE A 229 -13.34 -0.06 -11.56
CA PHE A 229 -14.40 0.82 -11.06
C PHE A 229 -13.88 1.65 -9.87
N GLN A 230 -14.19 2.95 -9.86
CA GLN A 230 -13.82 3.82 -8.76
C GLN A 230 -14.76 3.60 -7.57
N LEU A 231 -14.34 2.74 -6.65
CA LEU A 231 -15.12 2.38 -5.48
C LEU A 231 -14.96 3.47 -4.42
N MET A 232 -16.07 4.09 -4.03
CA MET A 232 -16.15 5.01 -2.90
C MET A 232 -16.95 4.35 -1.80
N THR A 233 -16.48 4.49 -0.57
CA THR A 233 -17.13 3.94 0.63
C THR A 233 -17.46 5.08 1.58
N LYS A 234 -18.71 5.16 2.02
CA LYS A 234 -19.17 6.06 3.08
C LYS A 234 -19.45 5.25 4.34
N ILE A 235 -18.90 5.65 5.48
CA ILE A 235 -19.16 5.02 6.78
C ILE A 235 -19.83 6.04 7.69
N ASN A 236 -21.09 5.78 8.04
CA ASN A 236 -21.84 6.56 9.01
C ASN A 236 -21.63 5.96 10.40
N PHE A 237 -21.43 6.82 11.40
CA PHE A 237 -21.27 6.40 12.78
C PHE A 237 -21.75 7.47 13.76
N LYS A 238 -21.97 7.05 15.01
CA LYS A 238 -22.33 7.92 16.13
C LYS A 238 -21.21 7.97 17.16
N ALA A 239 -20.86 9.17 17.59
CA ALA A 239 -20.03 9.43 18.76
C ALA A 239 -20.93 10.09 19.83
N GLY A 240 -21.56 9.26 20.68
CA GLY A 240 -22.68 9.70 21.51
C GLY A 240 -23.88 10.11 20.65
N GLU A 241 -24.38 11.33 20.81
CA GLU A 241 -25.50 11.88 20.01
C GLU A 241 -25.05 12.49 18.67
N ILE A 242 -23.74 12.60 18.43
CA ILE A 242 -23.19 13.25 17.23
C ILE A 242 -23.07 12.21 16.12
N ALA A 243 -23.83 12.38 15.04
CA ALA A 243 -23.64 11.63 13.81
C ALA A 243 -22.48 12.21 12.99
N ARG A 244 -21.59 11.34 12.51
CA ARG A 244 -20.47 11.68 11.63
C ARG A 244 -20.42 10.69 10.47
N THR A 245 -19.76 11.10 9.40
CA THR A 245 -19.48 10.26 8.24
C THR A 245 -18.02 10.40 7.85
N ILE A 246 -17.34 9.29 7.62
CA ILE A 246 -16.02 9.27 6.95
C ILE A 246 -16.14 8.64 5.57
N TYR A 247 -15.17 8.94 4.72
CA TYR A 247 -15.09 8.43 3.36
C TYR A 247 -13.73 7.78 3.10
N ALA A 248 -13.72 6.80 2.21
CA ALA A 248 -12.52 6.22 1.62
C ALA A 248 -12.78 5.82 0.17
N HIS A 249 -11.72 5.67 -0.62
CA HIS A 249 -11.85 5.25 -2.01
C HIS A 249 -10.63 4.47 -2.50
N ARG A 250 -10.84 3.61 -3.50
CA ARG A 250 -9.80 2.99 -4.33
C ARG A 250 -10.43 2.49 -5.63
N ARG A 251 -9.62 2.22 -6.65
CA ARG A 251 -10.08 1.41 -7.79
C ARG A 251 -10.25 -0.04 -7.35
N ALA A 252 -11.33 -0.67 -7.81
CA ALA A 252 -11.69 -2.03 -7.45
C ALA A 252 -11.15 -3.05 -8.46
N PHE A 253 -10.43 -4.04 -7.94
CA PHE A 253 -9.92 -5.20 -8.65
C PHE A 253 -10.10 -6.41 -7.75
N PRO A 254 -10.20 -7.64 -8.27
CA PRO A 254 -10.16 -8.81 -7.41
C PRO A 254 -8.80 -8.80 -6.71
N ASP A 255 -8.79 -8.66 -5.39
CA ASP A 255 -7.54 -8.65 -4.64
C ASP A 255 -6.92 -10.05 -4.69
N PHE A 256 -5.61 -10.07 -4.88
CA PHE A 256 -4.82 -11.28 -5.07
C PHE A 256 -3.52 -11.13 -4.29
N PHE A 257 -3.06 -12.23 -3.69
CA PHE A 257 -1.82 -12.28 -2.92
C PHE A 257 -0.75 -12.96 -3.78
N PRO A 258 0.13 -12.20 -4.45
CA PRO A 258 1.22 -12.79 -5.19
C PRO A 258 2.25 -13.40 -4.24
N ILE A 259 2.78 -14.56 -4.64
CA ILE A 259 4.03 -15.10 -4.13
C ILE A 259 4.99 -15.03 -5.30
N GLY A 260 5.76 -13.94 -5.36
CA GLY A 260 6.45 -13.57 -6.59
C GLY A 260 7.96 -13.61 -6.54
N THR A 261 8.59 -13.30 -7.67
CA THR A 261 10.03 -13.02 -7.74
C THR A 261 10.40 -12.06 -8.86
N TRP A 262 11.61 -11.50 -8.79
CA TRP A 262 12.14 -10.63 -9.83
C TRP A 262 12.62 -11.47 -11.01
N GLY A 263 11.96 -11.33 -12.15
CA GLY A 263 12.25 -12.10 -13.36
C GLY A 263 11.65 -13.51 -13.34
N ILE A 264 11.24 -13.99 -14.51
CA ILE A 264 10.87 -15.39 -14.74
C ILE A 264 11.33 -15.76 -16.16
N ASP A 265 12.56 -16.23 -16.27
CA ASP A 265 13.10 -16.67 -17.56
C ASP A 265 12.60 -18.06 -17.94
N GLU A 266 12.62 -18.38 -19.24
CA GLU A 266 12.03 -19.61 -19.77
C GLU A 266 12.55 -20.88 -19.09
N HIS A 267 13.85 -20.93 -18.80
CA HIS A 267 14.50 -22.05 -18.16
C HIS A 267 14.24 -22.14 -16.64
N GLU A 268 13.66 -21.09 -16.03
CA GLU A 268 13.40 -21.00 -14.60
C GLU A 268 11.93 -21.28 -14.23
N GLN A 269 11.01 -21.18 -15.19
CA GLN A 269 9.56 -21.26 -14.95
C GLN A 269 9.12 -22.51 -14.18
N SER A 270 9.60 -23.69 -14.58
CA SER A 270 9.26 -24.94 -13.90
C SER A 270 9.87 -25.05 -12.50
N PHE A 271 11.00 -24.38 -12.28
CA PHE A 271 11.70 -24.36 -11.00
C PHE A 271 10.95 -23.47 -10.00
N VAL A 272 10.67 -22.21 -10.37
CA VAL A 272 9.98 -21.27 -9.49
C VAL A 272 8.53 -21.71 -9.21
N SER A 273 7.82 -22.24 -10.23
CA SER A 273 6.48 -22.81 -10.06
C SER A 273 6.50 -24.04 -9.13
N GLY A 274 7.50 -24.91 -9.27
CA GLY A 274 7.70 -26.07 -8.38
C GLY A 274 8.05 -25.69 -6.94
N ASP A 275 8.52 -24.46 -6.71
CA ASP A 275 8.79 -23.89 -5.40
C ASP A 275 7.65 -22.94 -4.94
N HIS A 276 6.48 -23.04 -5.58
CA HIS A 276 5.23 -22.32 -5.30
C HIS A 276 5.29 -20.80 -5.47
N VAL A 277 6.15 -20.32 -6.37
CA VAL A 277 6.09 -18.95 -6.89
C VAL A 277 5.08 -18.89 -8.04
N ASP A 278 4.20 -17.90 -8.02
CA ASP A 278 3.11 -17.75 -8.99
C ASP A 278 3.15 -16.41 -9.76
N THR A 279 4.08 -15.52 -9.43
CA THR A 279 4.13 -14.17 -9.99
C THR A 279 5.56 -13.73 -10.25
N GLY A 280 5.81 -12.93 -11.29
CA GLY A 280 7.11 -12.27 -11.41
C GLY A 280 7.19 -11.21 -12.49
N VAL A 281 8.29 -10.48 -12.51
CA VAL A 281 8.47 -9.37 -13.46
C VAL A 281 8.72 -9.94 -14.86
N LYS A 282 7.80 -9.68 -15.79
CA LYS A 282 7.89 -10.15 -17.17
C LYS A 282 7.21 -9.18 -18.14
N GLY A 283 7.96 -8.63 -19.08
CA GLY A 283 7.44 -7.90 -20.23
C GLY A 283 7.29 -8.79 -21.46
N GLY A 284 6.69 -8.25 -22.53
CA GLY A 284 6.58 -8.94 -23.81
C GLY A 284 5.32 -8.58 -24.61
N SER A 285 4.98 -9.45 -25.55
CA SER A 285 3.75 -9.45 -26.35
C SER A 285 2.92 -10.71 -26.04
N LYS A 286 1.62 -10.67 -26.33
CA LYS A 286 0.73 -11.84 -26.16
C LYS A 286 1.18 -13.08 -26.94
N ASN A 287 1.96 -12.88 -28.00
CA ASN A 287 2.47 -13.96 -28.86
C ASN A 287 3.82 -14.53 -28.38
N ASP A 288 4.46 -13.90 -27.40
CA ASP A 288 5.71 -14.42 -26.83
C ASP A 288 5.44 -15.72 -26.08
N ALA A 289 6.42 -16.63 -26.04
CA ALA A 289 6.27 -17.97 -25.46
C ALA A 289 5.69 -17.97 -24.03
N PHE A 290 6.01 -16.95 -23.23
CA PHE A 290 5.46 -16.80 -21.89
C PHE A 290 3.93 -16.61 -21.91
N PHE A 291 3.44 -15.55 -22.57
CA PHE A 291 2.01 -15.23 -22.61
C PHE A 291 1.22 -16.19 -23.50
N GLY A 292 1.83 -16.68 -24.58
CA GLY A 292 1.21 -17.61 -25.52
C GLY A 292 1.00 -19.04 -24.98
N GLY A 293 1.57 -19.39 -23.82
CA GLY A 293 1.25 -20.68 -23.20
C GLY A 293 1.99 -21.03 -21.92
N ALA A 294 3.22 -20.57 -21.72
CA ALA A 294 4.01 -21.00 -20.56
C ALA A 294 3.42 -20.50 -19.23
N ALA A 295 2.92 -19.26 -19.19
CA ALA A 295 2.27 -18.69 -18.03
C ALA A 295 1.07 -19.53 -17.57
N ALA A 296 0.16 -19.88 -18.50
CA ALA A 296 -0.98 -20.74 -18.19
C ALA A 296 -0.56 -22.15 -17.78
N ARG A 297 0.45 -22.73 -18.45
CA ARG A 297 0.96 -24.08 -18.16
C ARG A 297 1.53 -24.21 -16.74
N PHE A 298 2.24 -23.18 -16.27
CA PHE A 298 2.92 -23.19 -14.97
C PHE A 298 2.16 -22.44 -13.87
N GLY A 299 0.97 -21.89 -14.18
CA GLY A 299 0.19 -21.10 -13.22
C GLY A 299 0.87 -19.79 -12.83
N LEU A 300 1.63 -19.19 -13.75
CA LEU A 300 2.41 -17.98 -13.51
C LEU A 300 1.66 -16.73 -13.99
N ASN A 301 1.92 -15.61 -13.32
CA ASN A 301 1.43 -14.29 -13.65
C ASN A 301 2.59 -13.31 -13.82
N ALA A 302 2.38 -12.29 -14.65
CA ALA A 302 3.33 -11.24 -14.93
C ALA A 302 2.98 -9.93 -14.21
N MET A 303 3.97 -9.37 -13.52
CA MET A 303 4.06 -7.94 -13.27
C MET A 303 4.76 -7.31 -14.48
N VAL A 304 4.03 -6.56 -15.29
CA VAL A 304 4.55 -6.07 -16.58
C VAL A 304 5.11 -4.66 -16.39
N HIS A 305 6.43 -4.50 -16.49
CA HIS A 305 7.05 -3.17 -16.46
C HIS A 305 6.63 -2.35 -17.67
N THR A 306 6.06 -1.17 -17.44
CA THR A 306 5.41 -0.37 -18.49
C THR A 306 6.39 0.35 -19.43
N GLY A 307 7.66 0.46 -19.06
CA GLY A 307 8.72 1.05 -19.88
C GLY A 307 8.95 2.54 -19.64
N GLU A 308 10.08 3.05 -20.10
CA GLU A 308 10.49 4.45 -19.92
C GLU A 308 10.86 5.10 -21.28
N PRO A 309 9.96 5.89 -21.92
CA PRO A 309 8.58 6.21 -21.55
C PRO A 309 7.62 5.01 -21.66
N VAL A 310 6.38 5.18 -21.18
CA VAL A 310 5.33 4.14 -21.21
C VAL A 310 5.15 3.57 -22.62
N ASN A 311 5.32 2.25 -22.76
CA ASN A 311 5.11 1.50 -23.99
C ASN A 311 3.61 1.19 -24.17
N VAL A 312 2.89 2.12 -24.79
CA VAL A 312 1.44 2.03 -25.00
C VAL A 312 1.02 0.86 -25.90
N ASP A 313 1.88 0.43 -26.83
CA ASP A 313 1.55 -0.66 -27.75
C ASP A 313 1.62 -2.01 -27.03
N MET A 314 2.58 -2.20 -26.13
CA MET A 314 2.62 -3.36 -25.23
C MET A 314 1.38 -3.38 -24.31
N ILE A 315 0.98 -2.24 -23.75
CA ILE A 315 -0.22 -2.16 -22.91
C ILE A 315 -1.46 -2.56 -23.69
N ARG A 316 -1.63 -2.04 -24.91
CA ARG A 316 -2.76 -2.41 -25.78
C ARG A 316 -2.73 -3.89 -26.17
N ASP A 317 -1.56 -4.45 -26.44
CA ASP A 317 -1.42 -5.85 -26.86
C ASP A 317 -1.75 -6.85 -25.73
N LEU A 318 -1.35 -6.52 -24.50
CA LEU A 318 -1.52 -7.35 -23.31
C LEU A 318 -2.74 -6.97 -22.45
N SER A 319 -3.49 -5.93 -22.81
CA SER A 319 -4.69 -5.50 -22.08
C SER A 319 -5.70 -6.65 -21.93
N GLY A 320 -6.20 -6.85 -20.71
CA GLY A 320 -7.14 -7.93 -20.40
C GLY A 320 -6.54 -9.34 -20.41
N HIS A 321 -5.24 -9.51 -20.67
CA HIS A 321 -4.62 -10.83 -20.70
C HIS A 321 -4.73 -11.51 -19.31
N PRO A 322 -5.16 -12.79 -19.23
CA PRO A 322 -5.43 -13.45 -17.95
C PRO A 322 -4.19 -13.53 -17.04
N ASN A 323 -3.02 -13.79 -17.62
CA ASN A 323 -1.75 -13.89 -16.88
C ASN A 323 -1.02 -12.56 -16.63
N VAL A 324 -1.63 -11.40 -16.88
CA VAL A 324 -1.10 -10.13 -16.36
C VAL A 324 -1.70 -9.90 -14.98
N ALA A 325 -0.87 -9.84 -13.94
CA ALA A 325 -1.31 -9.53 -12.57
C ALA A 325 -1.47 -8.02 -12.37
N CYS A 326 -0.48 -7.23 -12.80
CA CYS A 326 -0.49 -5.78 -12.69
C CYS A 326 0.45 -5.11 -13.71
N TRP A 327 0.28 -3.80 -13.87
CA TRP A 327 1.18 -2.92 -14.62
C TRP A 327 2.17 -2.24 -13.68
N MET A 328 3.44 -2.64 -13.71
CA MET A 328 4.50 -2.02 -12.92
C MET A 328 4.95 -0.72 -13.59
N LEU A 329 4.62 0.41 -12.96
CA LEU A 329 4.88 1.74 -13.50
C LEU A 329 6.37 2.06 -13.55
N ARG A 330 7.04 1.83 -12.43
CA ARG A 330 8.46 2.12 -12.18
C ARG A 330 8.99 1.24 -11.07
N ASP A 331 10.30 1.05 -11.11
CA ASP A 331 11.10 0.51 -10.02
C ASP A 331 11.85 1.64 -9.33
N GLU A 332 11.74 1.72 -8.01
CA GLU A 332 12.41 2.71 -7.14
C GLU A 332 12.44 4.17 -7.67
N PRO A 333 11.31 4.75 -8.16
CA PRO A 333 11.30 6.10 -8.72
C PRO A 333 11.66 7.17 -7.68
N ASP A 334 11.44 6.86 -6.41
CA ASP A 334 11.64 7.75 -5.26
C ASP A 334 13.11 8.09 -4.96
N TRP A 335 14.07 7.52 -5.70
CA TRP A 335 15.45 8.01 -5.75
C TRP A 335 15.60 9.34 -6.49
N SER A 336 14.93 9.52 -7.63
CA SER A 336 15.31 10.60 -8.56
C SER A 336 14.23 11.03 -9.56
N VAL A 337 13.09 10.35 -9.61
CA VAL A 337 12.01 10.63 -10.55
C VAL A 337 10.91 11.41 -9.83
N ASP A 338 10.59 12.60 -10.33
CA ASP A 338 9.52 13.42 -9.76
C ASP A 338 8.17 12.64 -9.69
N PRO A 339 7.42 12.70 -8.57
CA PRO A 339 6.13 12.03 -8.42
C PRO A 339 5.12 12.31 -9.55
N GLN A 340 5.15 13.50 -10.16
CA GLN A 340 4.26 13.83 -11.29
C GLN A 340 4.52 12.97 -12.52
N VAL A 341 5.77 12.53 -12.74
CA VAL A 341 6.12 11.62 -13.83
C VAL A 341 5.47 10.26 -13.59
N VAL A 342 5.49 9.77 -12.34
CA VAL A 342 4.83 8.51 -11.96
C VAL A 342 3.31 8.63 -12.10
N LEU A 343 2.72 9.75 -11.69
CA LEU A 343 1.28 10.04 -11.90
C LEU A 343 0.91 10.10 -13.38
N PHE A 344 1.76 10.68 -14.22
CA PHE A 344 1.56 10.70 -15.67
C PHE A 344 1.63 9.28 -16.27
N CYS A 345 2.57 8.45 -15.81
CA CYS A 345 2.65 7.05 -16.23
C CYS A 345 1.38 6.27 -15.83
N ASP A 346 0.93 6.43 -14.58
CA ASP A 346 -0.31 5.82 -14.07
C ASP A 346 -1.54 6.24 -14.90
N THR A 347 -1.68 7.54 -15.16
CA THR A 347 -2.77 8.10 -15.97
C THR A 347 -2.74 7.56 -17.40
N THR A 348 -1.55 7.48 -17.99
CA THR A 348 -1.37 6.95 -19.35
C THR A 348 -1.75 5.47 -19.43
N VAL A 349 -1.29 4.64 -18.48
CA VAL A 349 -1.65 3.22 -18.43
C VAL A 349 -3.17 3.06 -18.30
N LYS A 350 -3.79 3.79 -17.37
CA LYS A 350 -5.24 3.73 -17.11
C LYS A 350 -6.11 4.22 -18.29
N ALA A 351 -5.54 5.02 -19.20
CA ALA A 351 -6.21 5.42 -20.43
C ALA A 351 -6.26 4.28 -21.48
N TYR A 352 -5.34 3.31 -21.41
CA TYR A 352 -5.26 2.19 -22.35
C TYR A 352 -5.74 0.85 -21.79
N ASP A 353 -5.54 0.62 -20.49
CA ASP A 353 -6.05 -0.57 -19.82
C ASP A 353 -6.56 -0.26 -18.42
N GLN A 354 -7.84 -0.57 -18.19
CA GLN A 354 -8.49 -0.45 -16.89
C GLN A 354 -8.76 -1.80 -16.22
N THR A 355 -8.43 -2.91 -16.89
CA THR A 355 -8.76 -4.25 -16.44
C THR A 355 -7.81 -4.80 -15.39
N LYS A 356 -6.61 -4.20 -15.27
CA LYS A 356 -5.55 -4.61 -14.33
C LYS A 356 -5.13 -3.43 -13.42
N PRO A 357 -4.72 -3.71 -12.18
CA PRO A 357 -4.20 -2.69 -11.28
C PRO A 357 -2.82 -2.19 -11.74
N THR A 358 -2.50 -0.94 -11.38
CA THR A 358 -1.12 -0.42 -11.47
C THR A 358 -0.35 -0.71 -10.18
N PHE A 359 0.97 -0.90 -10.31
CA PHE A 359 1.89 -1.16 -9.21
C PHE A 359 3.10 -0.22 -9.29
N VAL A 360 3.59 0.25 -8.14
CA VAL A 360 4.87 0.97 -8.05
C VAL A 360 5.71 0.37 -6.92
N ASN A 361 6.99 0.14 -7.18
CA ASN A 361 7.94 -0.29 -6.17
C ASN A 361 8.76 0.91 -5.67
N LEU A 362 8.95 1.05 -4.37
CA LEU A 362 9.57 2.20 -3.70
C LEU A 362 10.73 1.73 -2.81
N CYS A 363 11.72 2.58 -2.56
CA CYS A 363 12.88 2.22 -1.75
C CYS A 363 13.11 3.14 -0.54
N ARG A 364 12.49 4.33 -0.52
CA ARG A 364 12.74 5.39 0.46
C ARG A 364 11.53 5.63 1.36
N ASN A 365 11.68 5.26 2.62
CA ASN A 365 10.66 5.38 3.65
C ASN A 365 10.18 6.83 3.83
N VAL A 366 11.10 7.81 3.79
CA VAL A 366 10.76 9.24 3.93
C VAL A 366 9.92 9.79 2.77
N LYS A 367 9.87 9.06 1.64
CA LYS A 367 9.19 9.47 0.40
C LYS A 367 7.89 8.73 0.14
N PHE A 368 7.52 7.71 0.90
CA PHE A 368 6.30 6.91 0.64
C PHE A 368 5.03 7.74 0.46
N PHE A 369 4.85 8.81 1.25
CA PHE A 369 3.68 9.71 1.14
C PHE A 369 3.56 10.44 -0.21
N GLU A 370 4.67 10.62 -0.93
CA GLU A 370 4.68 11.28 -2.23
C GLU A 370 4.29 10.32 -3.37
N TYR A 371 4.40 9.00 -3.19
CA TYR A 371 4.22 8.03 -4.28
C TYR A 371 3.15 6.96 -4.03
N ALA A 372 2.97 6.50 -2.78
CA ALA A 372 2.20 5.29 -2.46
C ALA A 372 0.71 5.37 -2.88
N ALA A 373 0.13 6.57 -2.94
CA ALA A 373 -1.26 6.78 -3.35
C ALA A 373 -1.47 6.97 -4.86
N ILE A 374 -0.39 7.01 -5.66
CA ILE A 374 -0.49 7.18 -7.12
C ILE A 374 -1.05 5.90 -7.77
N ALA A 375 -0.40 4.77 -7.51
CA ALA A 375 -0.74 3.47 -8.07
C ALA A 375 -1.90 2.78 -7.31
N ASP A 376 -2.48 1.74 -7.90
CA ASP A 376 -3.51 0.92 -7.23
C ASP A 376 -2.92 0.03 -6.12
N ILE A 377 -1.64 -0.31 -6.25
CA ILE A 377 -0.85 -1.12 -5.31
C ILE A 377 0.52 -0.46 -5.17
N ALA A 378 0.99 -0.25 -3.94
CA ALA A 378 2.36 0.20 -3.68
C ALA A 378 3.19 -0.94 -3.10
N GLY A 379 4.49 -0.90 -3.31
CA GLY A 379 5.42 -1.84 -2.71
C GLY A 379 6.73 -1.20 -2.29
N HIS A 380 7.54 -1.95 -1.55
CA HIS A 380 8.91 -1.56 -1.25
C HIS A 380 9.85 -2.75 -1.23
N ASP A 381 11.14 -2.47 -1.34
CA ASP A 381 12.27 -3.42 -1.41
C ASP A 381 13.37 -3.15 -0.39
N HIS A 382 12.96 -2.88 0.84
CA HIS A 382 13.91 -2.72 1.92
C HIS A 382 14.36 -4.08 2.46
N TYR A 383 15.66 -4.36 2.36
CA TYR A 383 16.28 -5.61 2.84
C TYR A 383 17.31 -5.30 3.91
N CYS A 384 17.32 -6.03 5.02
CA CYS A 384 18.13 -5.65 6.19
C CYS A 384 19.54 -6.28 6.23
N VAL A 385 19.89 -7.12 5.24
CA VAL A 385 21.16 -7.86 5.21
C VAL A 385 21.75 -7.77 3.81
N THR A 386 23.05 -7.57 3.68
CA THR A 386 23.87 -7.59 2.44
C THR A 386 23.45 -6.70 1.27
N ALA A 387 22.23 -6.17 1.21
CA ALA A 387 21.76 -5.37 0.09
C ALA A 387 22.22 -3.91 0.23
N PRO A 388 22.34 -3.16 -0.87
CA PRO A 388 22.33 -1.71 -0.83
C PRO A 388 21.07 -1.19 -0.15
N SER A 389 21.15 -0.03 0.51
CA SER A 389 20.04 0.54 1.26
C SER A 389 20.09 2.06 1.27
N SER A 390 18.91 2.69 1.25
CA SER A 390 18.72 4.13 1.50
C SER A 390 18.96 4.52 2.96
N SER A 391 18.83 3.56 3.87
CA SER A 391 19.01 3.73 5.31
C SER A 391 20.48 3.69 5.72
N LYS A 392 20.82 4.46 6.74
CA LYS A 392 22.15 4.51 7.36
C LYS A 392 22.31 3.35 8.31
N TRP A 393 22.97 2.31 7.81
CA TRP A 393 23.21 1.12 8.61
C TRP A 393 24.40 1.25 9.56
N PRO A 394 24.35 0.56 10.72
CA PRO A 394 25.48 0.48 11.64
C PRO A 394 26.67 -0.28 11.03
N TYR A 395 26.40 -1.19 10.10
CA TYR A 395 27.40 -1.95 9.37
C TYR A 395 27.08 -1.97 7.88
N THR A 396 28.11 -1.95 7.04
CA THR A 396 27.93 -2.00 5.58
C THR A 396 27.21 -3.26 5.10
N TYR A 397 27.29 -4.36 5.87
CA TYR A 397 26.72 -5.66 5.53
C TYR A 397 25.31 -5.89 6.11
N GLY A 398 24.77 -4.97 6.92
CA GLY A 398 23.43 -5.13 7.46
C GLY A 398 23.07 -4.23 8.64
N THR A 399 21.77 -4.25 8.92
CA THR A 399 21.08 -3.55 10.01
C THR A 399 20.24 -4.53 10.82
N ARG A 400 19.41 -4.01 11.72
CA ARG A 400 18.43 -4.81 12.46
C ARG A 400 17.30 -5.27 11.53
N LEU A 401 16.95 -6.55 11.63
CA LEU A 401 15.92 -7.18 10.81
C LEU A 401 14.54 -6.56 11.00
N GLU A 402 14.21 -6.00 12.18
CA GLU A 402 12.96 -5.30 12.42
C GLU A 402 12.78 -4.01 11.60
N GLU A 403 13.83 -3.50 10.94
CA GLU A 403 13.74 -2.30 10.10
C GLU A 403 12.75 -2.48 8.94
N THR A 404 12.66 -3.68 8.36
CA THR A 404 11.66 -3.99 7.31
C THR A 404 10.21 -3.88 7.80
N ALA A 405 9.94 -4.15 9.09
CA ALA A 405 8.60 -3.96 9.66
C ALA A 405 8.23 -2.47 9.75
N TYR A 406 9.18 -1.60 10.07
CA TYR A 406 8.95 -0.16 10.09
C TYR A 406 8.63 0.35 8.68
N TYR A 407 9.43 -0.03 7.68
CA TYR A 407 9.14 0.28 6.27
C TYR A 407 7.75 -0.22 5.83
N THR A 408 7.40 -1.47 6.15
CA THR A 408 6.09 -2.01 5.78
C THR A 408 4.94 -1.26 6.46
N SER A 409 5.09 -0.91 7.74
CA SER A 409 4.06 -0.19 8.51
C SER A 409 3.82 1.21 7.96
N ASP A 410 4.91 1.91 7.62
CA ASP A 410 4.87 3.26 7.08
C ASP A 410 4.29 3.28 5.66
N LEU A 411 4.68 2.32 4.80
CA LEU A 411 4.10 2.17 3.48
C LEU A 411 2.61 1.86 3.58
N LYS A 412 2.22 0.94 4.47
CA LYS A 412 0.80 0.60 4.70
C LYS A 412 0.03 1.86 5.06
N TYR A 413 0.51 2.65 6.03
CA TYR A 413 -0.13 3.90 6.44
C TYR A 413 -0.24 4.91 5.28
N ALA A 414 0.81 5.08 4.47
CA ALA A 414 0.78 5.94 3.30
C ALA A 414 -0.21 5.46 2.22
N ALA A 415 -0.38 4.14 2.06
CA ALA A 415 -1.19 3.54 1.00
C ALA A 415 -2.67 3.34 1.35
N GLU A 416 -3.08 3.35 2.63
CA GLU A 416 -4.46 3.02 3.02
C GLU A 416 -5.51 3.85 2.23
N PRO A 417 -6.61 3.25 1.76
CA PRO A 417 -7.08 1.87 2.01
C PRO A 417 -6.58 0.83 0.98
N ARG A 418 -5.56 1.16 0.18
CA ARG A 418 -5.04 0.29 -0.88
C ARG A 418 -4.19 -0.86 -0.30
N PRO A 419 -4.11 -2.02 -0.97
CA PRO A 419 -3.20 -3.09 -0.59
C PRO A 419 -1.74 -2.68 -0.86
N ILE A 420 -0.81 -3.32 -0.17
CA ILE A 420 0.62 -3.19 -0.43
C ILE A 420 1.24 -4.57 -0.72
N TRP A 421 2.21 -4.63 -1.62
CA TRP A 421 3.01 -5.84 -1.89
C TRP A 421 4.46 -5.56 -1.55
N VAL A 422 5.10 -6.43 -0.77
CA VAL A 422 6.46 -6.17 -0.27
C VAL A 422 7.45 -7.09 -0.95
N TRP A 423 8.56 -6.54 -1.43
CA TRP A 423 9.71 -7.34 -1.78
C TRP A 423 10.45 -7.77 -0.52
N SER A 424 10.48 -9.07 -0.26
CA SER A 424 11.26 -9.67 0.81
C SER A 424 12.58 -10.19 0.25
N GLN A 425 13.61 -10.17 1.09
CA GLN A 425 14.95 -10.55 0.68
C GLN A 425 15.01 -12.04 0.29
N GLY A 426 15.41 -12.31 -0.95
CA GLY A 426 15.67 -13.65 -1.45
C GLY A 426 17.16 -13.95 -1.57
N ASN A 427 17.51 -14.90 -2.44
CA ASN A 427 18.89 -15.36 -2.64
C ASN A 427 19.53 -14.73 -3.89
N HIS A 428 19.48 -13.40 -4.00
CA HIS A 428 20.12 -12.65 -5.10
C HIS A 428 21.64 -12.91 -5.20
N ASP A 429 22.21 -12.83 -6.41
CA ASP A 429 23.61 -13.20 -6.68
C ASP A 429 24.55 -12.02 -7.01
N GLY A 430 24.05 -10.78 -6.98
CA GLY A 430 24.79 -9.57 -7.35
C GLY A 430 25.34 -8.72 -6.20
N TRP A 431 25.00 -9.03 -4.93
CA TRP A 431 25.45 -8.25 -3.77
C TRP A 431 26.74 -8.79 -3.17
N SER A 432 27.56 -7.88 -2.62
CA SER A 432 28.92 -8.19 -2.15
C SER A 432 29.29 -7.57 -0.81
N GLU A 433 28.35 -6.85 -0.19
CA GLU A 433 28.49 -6.12 1.06
C GLU A 433 28.76 -7.08 2.23
N ARG A 434 28.31 -8.35 2.13
CA ARG A 434 28.59 -9.44 3.07
C ARG A 434 29.38 -10.59 2.40
N PRO A 435 30.70 -10.46 2.15
CA PRO A 435 31.45 -11.37 1.29
C PRO A 435 31.45 -12.85 1.72
N ALA A 436 31.37 -13.12 3.02
CA ALA A 436 31.37 -14.49 3.54
C ALA A 436 30.06 -15.24 3.24
N ARG A 437 28.95 -14.50 3.08
CA ARG A 437 27.64 -15.02 2.73
C ARG A 437 26.78 -13.92 2.08
N PRO A 438 26.76 -13.82 0.74
CA PRO A 438 26.08 -12.73 0.02
C PRO A 438 24.55 -12.91 -0.10
N VAL A 439 23.96 -13.82 0.67
CA VAL A 439 22.51 -14.10 0.73
C VAL A 439 22.10 -14.29 2.18
N PRO A 440 20.82 -14.05 2.56
CA PRO A 440 20.37 -14.26 3.92
C PRO A 440 20.49 -15.75 4.34
N THR A 441 20.66 -15.98 5.63
CA THR A 441 20.42 -17.30 6.25
C THR A 441 18.93 -17.62 6.25
N PRO A 442 18.54 -18.90 6.43
CA PRO A 442 17.14 -19.28 6.64
C PRO A 442 16.43 -18.45 7.70
N GLU A 443 17.10 -18.18 8.83
CA GLU A 443 16.56 -17.43 9.97
C GLU A 443 16.41 -15.93 9.69
N GLU A 444 17.41 -15.32 9.05
CA GLU A 444 17.36 -13.90 8.62
C GLU A 444 16.21 -13.66 7.62
N LEU A 445 16.02 -14.60 6.68
CA LEU A 445 14.96 -14.56 5.69
C LEU A 445 13.58 -14.74 6.34
N SER A 446 13.46 -15.73 7.24
CA SER A 446 12.24 -16.00 7.99
C SER A 446 11.78 -14.80 8.80
N ALA A 447 12.69 -14.18 9.55
CA ALA A 447 12.37 -13.03 10.40
C ALA A 447 11.86 -11.85 9.57
N GLN A 448 12.58 -11.45 8.51
CA GLN A 448 12.17 -10.34 7.64
C GLN A 448 10.80 -10.60 6.98
N LEU A 449 10.56 -11.82 6.49
CA LEU A 449 9.28 -12.19 5.90
C LEU A 449 8.12 -12.05 6.91
N VAL A 450 8.25 -12.66 8.10
CA VAL A 450 7.19 -12.67 9.11
C VAL A 450 6.91 -11.27 9.63
N LEU A 451 7.95 -10.44 9.75
CA LEU A 451 7.82 -9.01 10.06
C LEU A 451 6.98 -8.26 9.02
N ASN A 452 7.25 -8.44 7.72
CA ASN A 452 6.47 -7.82 6.64
C ASN A 452 5.01 -8.31 6.63
N LEU A 453 4.77 -9.61 6.76
CA LEU A 453 3.43 -10.17 6.85
C LEU A 453 2.66 -9.57 8.04
N GLY A 454 3.29 -9.50 9.20
CA GLY A 454 2.70 -8.98 10.43
C GLY A 454 2.30 -7.51 10.38
N ARG A 455 2.85 -6.73 9.44
CA ARG A 455 2.52 -5.32 9.25
C ARG A 455 1.51 -5.07 8.12
N GLY A 456 0.88 -6.13 7.62
CA GLY A 456 -0.30 -6.06 6.77
C GLY A 456 -0.02 -6.19 5.27
N ALA A 457 1.16 -6.69 4.88
CA ALA A 457 1.46 -7.01 3.49
C ALA A 457 0.38 -7.92 2.86
N LYS A 458 -0.03 -7.58 1.63
CA LYS A 458 -1.05 -8.27 0.83
C LYS A 458 -0.46 -9.04 -0.35
N GLY A 459 0.86 -9.20 -0.35
CA GLY A 459 1.65 -9.92 -1.35
C GLY A 459 3.12 -9.88 -0.94
N ILE A 460 3.84 -10.95 -1.26
CA ILE A 460 5.28 -11.07 -0.98
C ILE A 460 5.99 -11.44 -2.28
N LEU A 461 7.04 -10.70 -2.60
CA LEU A 461 7.84 -10.88 -3.81
C LEU A 461 9.29 -11.11 -3.39
N TRP A 462 9.94 -12.17 -3.85
CA TRP A 462 11.34 -12.45 -3.51
C TRP A 462 12.29 -11.69 -4.42
N PHE A 463 13.24 -10.94 -3.84
CA PHE A 463 14.38 -10.38 -4.57
C PHE A 463 15.68 -11.11 -4.19
N THR A 464 16.07 -12.16 -4.90
CA THR A 464 15.41 -12.82 -6.04
C THR A 464 15.28 -14.32 -5.73
N TYR A 465 14.64 -15.11 -6.59
CA TYR A 465 14.56 -16.57 -6.48
C TYR A 465 15.54 -17.21 -7.48
N ASN A 466 16.84 -17.04 -7.24
CA ASN A 466 17.92 -17.34 -8.19
C ASN A 466 18.36 -18.82 -8.14
N ILE A 467 18.42 -19.50 -9.29
CA ILE A 467 18.81 -20.92 -9.37
C ILE A 467 20.25 -21.17 -8.91
N LYS A 468 21.21 -20.37 -9.38
CA LYS A 468 22.63 -20.54 -9.07
C LYS A 468 22.88 -20.41 -7.56
N MET A 469 22.23 -19.46 -6.90
CA MET A 469 22.32 -19.30 -5.46
C MET A 469 21.54 -20.36 -4.71
N SER A 470 20.46 -20.87 -5.27
CA SER A 470 19.73 -22.01 -4.71
C SER A 470 20.54 -23.31 -4.72
N VAL A 471 21.42 -23.51 -5.71
CA VAL A 471 22.38 -24.62 -5.73
C VAL A 471 23.47 -24.43 -4.67
N LYS A 472 23.97 -23.21 -4.52
CA LYS A 472 25.06 -22.89 -3.59
C LYS A 472 24.60 -22.86 -2.12
N TYR A 473 23.37 -22.43 -1.88
CA TYR A 473 22.74 -22.28 -0.56
C TYR A 473 21.39 -23.02 -0.54
N PRO A 474 21.40 -24.37 -0.63
CA PRO A 474 20.18 -25.17 -0.68
C PRO A 474 19.31 -25.02 0.57
N GLU A 475 19.90 -24.70 1.72
CA GLU A 475 19.18 -24.39 2.96
C GLU A 475 18.34 -23.12 2.85
N THR A 476 18.84 -22.08 2.16
CA THR A 476 18.09 -20.84 1.92
C THR A 476 16.93 -21.11 0.96
N ARG A 477 17.17 -21.87 -0.12
CA ARG A 477 16.09 -22.29 -1.04
C ARG A 477 15.00 -23.06 -0.30
N GLU A 478 15.37 -24.05 0.52
CA GLU A 478 14.37 -24.82 1.27
C GLU A 478 13.58 -23.94 2.26
N SER A 479 14.22 -22.95 2.89
CA SER A 479 13.52 -21.96 3.71
C SER A 479 12.51 -21.16 2.90
N MET A 480 12.91 -20.59 1.76
CA MET A 480 12.02 -19.86 0.85
C MET A 480 10.84 -20.72 0.38
N ARG A 481 11.11 -21.95 -0.06
CA ARG A 481 10.10 -22.92 -0.47
C ARG A 481 9.14 -23.27 0.68
N GLY A 482 9.68 -23.47 1.88
CA GLY A 482 8.90 -23.69 3.10
C GLY A 482 7.97 -22.52 3.43
N TRP A 483 8.44 -21.30 3.29
CA TRP A 483 7.64 -20.10 3.49
C TRP A 483 6.61 -19.88 2.38
N ASN A 484 6.92 -20.22 1.13
CA ASN A 484 5.95 -20.22 0.05
C ASN A 484 4.80 -21.21 0.30
N ARG A 485 5.07 -22.36 0.94
CA ARG A 485 4.01 -23.26 1.41
C ARG A 485 3.12 -22.58 2.46
N VAL A 486 3.70 -21.90 3.45
CA VAL A 486 2.94 -21.17 4.48
C VAL A 486 2.05 -20.10 3.84
N MET A 487 2.61 -19.28 2.95
CA MET A 487 1.85 -18.24 2.25
C MET A 487 0.75 -18.85 1.37
N ASN A 488 0.99 -19.94 0.64
CA ASN A 488 -0.05 -20.62 -0.14
C ASN A 488 -1.20 -21.15 0.73
N LEU A 489 -0.91 -21.62 1.94
CA LEU A 489 -1.93 -22.09 2.88
C LEU A 489 -2.81 -20.95 3.40
N LEU A 490 -2.25 -19.75 3.57
CA LEU A 490 -2.83 -18.64 4.32
C LEU A 490 -3.11 -17.39 3.49
N ARG A 491 -2.83 -17.38 2.19
CA ARG A 491 -2.94 -16.17 1.35
C ARG A 491 -4.29 -15.48 1.42
N ASP A 492 -5.38 -16.26 1.38
CA ASP A 492 -6.75 -15.72 1.50
C ASP A 492 -7.00 -15.11 2.89
N ASP A 493 -6.38 -15.70 3.91
CA ASP A 493 -6.47 -15.22 5.30
C ASP A 493 -5.67 -13.93 5.50
N PHE A 494 -4.50 -13.79 4.85
CA PHE A 494 -3.72 -12.54 4.85
C PHE A 494 -4.41 -11.43 4.07
N LEU A 495 -5.07 -11.75 2.94
CA LEU A 495 -5.87 -10.79 2.18
C LEU A 495 -7.02 -10.26 3.03
N ALA A 496 -7.73 -11.14 3.74
CA ALA A 496 -8.91 -10.79 4.53
C ALA A 496 -8.61 -10.22 5.92
N ALA A 497 -7.34 -10.06 6.32
CA ALA A 497 -6.97 -9.62 7.67
C ALA A 497 -6.26 -8.26 7.69
N GLU A 498 -6.44 -7.46 8.73
CA GLU A 498 -5.75 -6.17 8.93
C GLU A 498 -5.02 -6.11 10.28
N PRO A 499 -3.92 -5.34 10.40
CA PRO A 499 -3.16 -5.24 11.65
C PRO A 499 -4.01 -4.77 12.81
N LEU A 500 -4.22 -5.63 13.83
CA LEU A 500 -4.99 -5.37 15.03
C LEU A 500 -4.21 -4.41 15.96
N GLN A 501 -4.91 -3.39 16.46
CA GLN A 501 -4.35 -2.48 17.46
C GLN A 501 -4.60 -3.02 18.87
N GLY A 502 -3.64 -2.77 19.76
CA GLY A 502 -3.74 -3.09 21.18
C GLY A 502 -2.49 -3.76 21.72
N PRO A 503 -2.32 -3.79 23.06
CA PRO A 503 -1.16 -4.39 23.68
C PRO A 503 -1.19 -5.92 23.55
N ILE A 504 -0.02 -6.47 23.24
CA ILE A 504 0.24 -7.92 23.26
C ILE A 504 1.36 -8.16 24.27
N ASP A 505 1.10 -9.00 25.27
CA ASP A 505 2.13 -9.40 26.22
C ASP A 505 2.98 -10.50 25.58
N ALA A 506 4.28 -10.22 25.41
CA ALA A 506 5.26 -11.17 24.90
C ALA A 506 6.57 -11.07 25.71
N PRO A 507 7.44 -12.10 25.69
CA PRO A 507 8.74 -12.03 26.35
C PRO A 507 9.65 -10.96 25.71
N ASP A 508 10.67 -10.54 26.44
CA ASP A 508 11.66 -9.60 25.92
C ASP A 508 12.31 -10.10 24.62
N LYS A 509 12.51 -9.17 23.69
CA LYS A 509 12.98 -9.40 22.32
C LYS A 509 12.12 -10.42 21.53
N VAL A 510 10.80 -10.38 21.69
CA VAL A 510 9.85 -11.10 20.83
C VAL A 510 8.85 -10.08 20.27
N ASP A 511 8.89 -9.86 18.96
CA ASP A 511 7.84 -9.11 18.26
C ASP A 511 6.63 -10.02 18.05
N VAL A 512 5.44 -9.48 18.30
CA VAL A 512 4.19 -10.14 17.96
C VAL A 512 3.29 -9.13 17.28
N ALA A 513 2.99 -9.37 16.00
CA ALA A 513 1.96 -8.66 15.26
C ALA A 513 0.70 -9.53 15.19
N ALA A 514 -0.46 -8.96 15.46
CA ALA A 514 -1.75 -9.62 15.24
C ALA A 514 -2.43 -9.02 14.01
N LEU A 515 -2.97 -9.87 13.13
CA LEU A 515 -3.86 -9.48 12.04
C LEU A 515 -5.23 -10.08 12.31
N VAL A 516 -6.31 -9.30 12.19
CA VAL A 516 -7.68 -9.78 12.40
C VAL A 516 -8.48 -9.77 11.11
N SER A 517 -9.24 -10.84 10.90
CA SER A 517 -10.20 -11.02 9.80
C SER A 517 -11.61 -11.24 10.36
N TRP A 518 -12.54 -11.63 9.48
CA TRP A 518 -13.94 -11.89 9.83
C TRP A 518 -14.12 -12.91 10.96
N ASP A 519 -13.29 -13.95 11.00
CA ASP A 519 -13.43 -15.11 11.90
C ASP A 519 -12.11 -15.69 12.40
N LYS A 520 -10.97 -15.01 12.13
CA LYS A 520 -9.63 -15.44 12.53
C LYS A 520 -8.77 -14.28 13.03
N VAL A 521 -7.80 -14.62 13.88
CA VAL A 521 -6.62 -13.78 14.17
C VAL A 521 -5.36 -14.56 13.78
N ILE A 522 -4.48 -13.91 13.01
CA ILE A 522 -3.16 -14.44 12.62
C ILE A 522 -2.12 -13.71 13.46
N LEU A 523 -1.28 -14.46 14.17
CA LEU A 523 -0.14 -13.93 14.90
C LEU A 523 1.14 -14.19 14.12
N CYS A 524 1.84 -13.10 13.78
CA CYS A 524 3.18 -13.10 13.23
C CYS A 524 4.15 -12.88 14.39
N VAL A 525 4.90 -13.91 14.75
CA VAL A 525 5.78 -13.92 15.93
C VAL A 525 7.23 -13.98 15.47
N THR A 526 8.07 -13.04 15.88
CA THR A 526 9.48 -12.96 15.47
C THR A 526 10.40 -12.86 16.69
N ASN A 527 11.44 -13.69 16.72
CA ASN A 527 12.53 -13.61 17.69
C ASN A 527 13.49 -12.48 17.28
N LEU A 528 13.60 -11.45 18.11
CA LEU A 528 14.54 -10.34 17.92
C LEU A 528 15.83 -10.51 18.73
N ASP A 529 16.04 -11.69 19.33
CA ASP A 529 17.23 -11.99 20.12
C ASP A 529 18.33 -12.59 19.22
N TYR A 530 19.02 -11.71 18.50
CA TYR A 530 20.14 -12.03 17.63
C TYR A 530 21.21 -10.93 17.69
N GLU A 531 22.34 -11.17 17.02
CA GLU A 531 23.41 -10.18 16.83
C GLU A 531 23.62 -9.90 15.33
N ILE A 532 23.97 -8.67 14.96
CA ILE A 532 24.35 -8.34 13.58
C ILE A 532 25.76 -8.89 13.33
N ASP A 533 25.91 -9.77 12.33
CA ASP A 533 27.16 -10.50 12.07
C ASP A 533 27.52 -10.54 10.56
N PRO A 534 28.81 -10.42 10.20
CA PRO A 534 29.27 -10.37 8.81
C PRO A 534 29.19 -11.71 8.05
N LYS A 535 28.71 -12.79 8.67
CA LYS A 535 28.51 -14.10 8.04
C LYS A 535 27.08 -14.60 8.18
N ALA A 536 26.53 -14.52 9.39
CA ALA A 536 25.21 -15.04 9.73
C ALA A 536 24.80 -14.52 11.10
N TYR A 537 23.64 -13.87 11.19
CA TYR A 537 23.12 -13.33 12.45
C TYR A 537 22.82 -14.51 13.39
N PRO A 538 23.54 -14.64 14.54
CA PRO A 538 23.31 -15.76 15.44
C PRO A 538 22.06 -15.48 16.28
N PHE A 539 20.99 -16.23 16.03
CA PHE A 539 19.79 -16.18 16.86
C PHE A 539 19.97 -16.97 18.16
N HIS A 540 19.46 -16.43 19.26
CA HIS A 540 19.33 -17.12 20.55
C HIS A 540 17.91 -17.69 20.67
N PRO A 541 17.70 -19.01 20.46
CA PRO A 541 16.35 -19.57 20.45
C PRO A 541 15.67 -19.46 21.81
N LYS A 542 14.43 -18.99 21.82
CA LYS A 542 13.62 -18.91 23.04
C LYS A 542 12.78 -20.16 23.21
N SER A 543 12.69 -20.65 24.45
CA SER A 543 11.89 -21.83 24.81
C SER A 543 10.71 -21.44 25.67
N SER A 544 9.58 -22.15 25.54
CA SER A 544 8.35 -21.86 26.32
C SER A 544 7.87 -20.41 26.20
N VAL A 545 7.92 -19.82 25.01
CA VAL A 545 7.45 -18.45 24.73
C VAL A 545 5.95 -18.38 25.02
N LYS A 546 5.56 -17.45 25.91
CA LYS A 546 4.18 -17.20 26.29
C LYS A 546 3.72 -15.90 25.65
N ILE A 547 2.58 -15.93 24.96
CA ILE A 547 1.97 -14.75 24.34
C ILE A 547 0.57 -14.61 24.93
N ALA A 548 0.19 -13.40 25.32
CA ALA A 548 -1.16 -13.11 25.77
C ALA A 548 -1.70 -11.85 25.08
N LEU A 549 -2.89 -11.93 24.51
CA LEU A 549 -3.55 -10.81 23.85
C LEU A 549 -5.04 -10.80 24.10
N GLN A 550 -5.64 -9.62 24.07
CA GLN A 550 -7.09 -9.47 24.03
C GLN A 550 -7.57 -9.69 22.60
N LEU A 551 -8.47 -10.65 22.40
CA LEU A 551 -9.08 -10.87 21.09
C LEU A 551 -10.32 -9.99 20.96
N PRO A 552 -10.66 -9.56 19.73
CA PRO A 552 -11.93 -8.89 19.50
C PRO A 552 -13.11 -9.80 19.85
N ASP A 553 -14.21 -9.21 20.32
CA ASP A 553 -15.34 -9.96 20.92
C ASP A 553 -16.02 -10.97 19.98
N TRP A 554 -15.84 -10.83 18.66
CA TRP A 554 -16.38 -11.80 17.67
C TRP A 554 -15.43 -12.96 17.36
N ILE A 555 -14.25 -12.98 17.96
CA ILE A 555 -13.25 -14.03 17.80
C ILE A 555 -13.26 -14.91 19.06
N GLU A 556 -13.78 -16.12 18.89
CA GLU A 556 -13.84 -17.19 19.89
C GLU A 556 -13.11 -18.42 19.34
N PRO A 557 -11.78 -18.49 19.49
CA PRO A 557 -10.99 -19.51 18.82
C PRO A 557 -11.35 -20.93 19.28
N LYS A 558 -11.77 -21.76 18.32
CA LYS A 558 -11.98 -23.21 18.51
C LYS A 558 -10.79 -24.02 17.99
N SER A 559 -9.92 -23.40 17.22
CA SER A 559 -8.63 -23.95 16.81
C SER A 559 -7.52 -22.91 16.97
N ALA A 560 -6.34 -23.39 17.37
CA ALA A 560 -5.10 -22.62 17.44
C ALA A 560 -4.00 -23.46 16.77
N LEU A 561 -3.41 -22.92 15.69
CA LEU A 561 -2.57 -23.69 14.77
C LEU A 561 -1.26 -22.96 14.52
N LEU A 562 -0.13 -23.64 14.71
CA LEU A 562 1.17 -23.24 14.18
C LEU A 562 1.24 -23.71 12.74
N VAL A 563 1.43 -22.78 11.82
CA VAL A 563 1.59 -23.06 10.38
C VAL A 563 3.05 -22.81 10.02
N SER A 564 3.71 -23.82 9.44
CA SER A 564 5.13 -23.78 9.09
C SER A 564 5.37 -24.45 7.75
N GLY A 565 6.58 -24.27 7.19
CA GLY A 565 7.00 -24.99 5.99
C GLY A 565 7.01 -26.52 6.16
N SER A 566 7.02 -27.03 7.39
CA SER A 566 6.97 -28.47 7.71
C SER A 566 5.55 -29.02 7.94
N GLY A 567 4.54 -28.14 7.96
CA GLY A 567 3.14 -28.53 8.13
C GLY A 567 2.42 -27.71 9.20
N VAL A 568 1.28 -28.25 9.64
CA VAL A 568 0.31 -27.59 10.52
C VAL A 568 0.16 -28.37 11.82
N ALA A 569 0.40 -27.73 12.95
CA ALA A 569 0.34 -28.36 14.28
C ALA A 569 -0.53 -27.55 15.24
N SER A 570 -1.25 -28.21 16.14
CA SER A 570 -2.02 -27.52 17.18
C SER A 570 -1.12 -26.85 18.21
N VAL A 571 -1.50 -25.65 18.65
CA VAL A 571 -0.85 -24.90 19.72
C VAL A 571 -1.75 -24.88 20.94
N PRO A 572 -1.24 -25.14 22.17
CA PRO A 572 -2.01 -24.96 23.38
C PRO A 572 -2.48 -23.51 23.51
N CYS A 573 -3.79 -23.34 23.64
CA CYS A 573 -4.47 -22.05 23.75
C CYS A 573 -5.46 -22.13 24.91
N ALA A 574 -5.50 -21.10 25.75
CA ALA A 574 -6.46 -21.01 26.85
C ALA A 574 -6.92 -19.57 27.03
N LYS A 575 -8.21 -19.37 27.29
CA LYS A 575 -8.72 -18.09 27.78
C LYS A 575 -8.45 -17.98 29.28
N ARG A 576 -7.75 -16.93 29.70
CA ARG A 576 -7.53 -16.59 31.11
C ARG A 576 -7.90 -15.13 31.32
N GLU A 577 -8.86 -14.90 32.21
CA GLU A 577 -9.46 -13.57 32.39
C GLU A 577 -9.98 -13.05 31.02
N GLU A 578 -9.60 -11.82 30.64
CA GLU A 578 -9.95 -11.19 29.37
C GLU A 578 -8.94 -11.45 28.25
N LYS A 579 -7.88 -12.23 28.51
CA LYS A 579 -6.82 -12.50 27.51
C LYS A 579 -6.85 -13.95 27.02
N THR A 580 -6.45 -14.13 25.78
CA THR A 580 -6.13 -15.44 25.21
C THR A 580 -4.63 -15.68 25.35
N GLU A 581 -4.26 -16.75 26.04
CA GLU A 581 -2.87 -17.16 26.24
C GLU A 581 -2.47 -18.30 25.31
N LEU A 582 -1.30 -18.17 24.72
CA LEU A 582 -0.67 -19.15 23.85
C LEU A 582 0.72 -19.51 24.37
N LYS A 583 1.12 -20.76 24.14
CA LYS A 583 2.47 -21.22 24.48
C LYS A 583 3.15 -21.91 23.31
N LEU A 584 4.18 -21.28 22.77
CA LEU A 584 5.10 -21.92 21.82
C LEU A 584 6.18 -22.70 22.57
N LYS A 585 6.48 -23.91 22.09
CA LYS A 585 7.53 -24.75 22.67
C LYS A 585 8.91 -24.13 22.45
N LYS A 586 9.17 -23.66 21.23
CA LYS A 586 10.44 -23.08 20.79
C LYS A 586 10.16 -22.02 19.72
N LEU A 587 10.92 -20.93 19.74
CA LEU A 587 10.97 -19.90 18.71
C LEU A 587 12.44 -19.66 18.38
N VAL A 588 12.85 -19.93 17.14
CA VAL A 588 14.22 -19.67 16.67
C VAL A 588 14.28 -18.31 16.01
N ASP A 589 13.40 -18.11 15.03
CA ASP A 589 13.33 -16.97 14.11
C ASP A 589 11.87 -16.48 14.02
N GLY A 590 11.10 -16.88 13.00
CA GLY A 590 9.73 -16.48 12.75
C GLY A 590 8.73 -17.64 12.91
N ALA A 591 7.50 -17.32 13.32
CA ALA A 591 6.40 -18.27 13.41
C ALA A 591 5.06 -17.61 13.08
N ILE A 592 4.16 -18.37 12.43
CA ILE A 592 2.78 -17.96 12.16
C ILE A 592 1.82 -18.84 12.97
N ILE A 593 0.98 -18.20 13.79
CA ILE A 593 -0.08 -18.87 14.55
C ILE A 593 -1.43 -18.38 14.03
N VAL A 594 -2.37 -19.28 13.76
CA VAL A 594 -3.74 -18.92 13.39
C VAL A 594 -4.69 -19.34 14.50
N LEU A 595 -5.44 -18.38 15.03
CA LEU A 595 -6.56 -18.56 15.95
C LEU A 595 -7.84 -18.42 15.14
N ALA A 596 -8.69 -19.45 15.12
CA ALA A 596 -9.87 -19.44 14.27
C ALA A 596 -11.12 -19.95 14.98
N ASN A 597 -12.26 -19.34 14.65
CA ASN A 597 -13.58 -19.75 15.13
C ASN A 597 -14.00 -21.13 14.57
N ASP A 598 -13.41 -21.57 13.46
CA ASP A 598 -13.66 -22.86 12.82
C ASP A 598 -12.80 -23.99 13.44
N PRO A 599 -13.41 -25.02 14.04
CA PRO A 599 -12.67 -26.17 14.58
C PRO A 599 -12.09 -27.08 13.48
N SER A 600 -12.60 -27.00 12.24
CA SER A 600 -12.17 -27.82 11.11
C SER A 600 -10.99 -27.24 10.33
N LEU A 601 -10.55 -26.02 10.65
CA LEU A 601 -9.47 -25.35 9.93
C LEU A 601 -8.18 -26.19 9.90
N GLY A 602 -7.84 -26.86 11.00
CA GLY A 602 -6.63 -27.68 11.10
C GLY A 602 -6.59 -28.82 10.07
N SER A 603 -7.69 -29.57 9.91
CA SER A 603 -7.75 -30.66 8.94
C SER A 603 -7.78 -30.12 7.50
N THR A 604 -8.42 -28.99 7.28
CA THR A 604 -8.44 -28.29 5.98
C THR A 604 -7.03 -27.87 5.56
N LEU A 605 -6.28 -27.18 6.42
CA LEU A 605 -4.92 -26.74 6.12
C LEU A 605 -3.96 -27.93 5.96
N GLN A 606 -4.10 -28.99 6.75
CA GLN A 606 -3.30 -30.21 6.57
C GLN A 606 -3.55 -30.89 5.21
N LYS A 607 -4.81 -30.92 4.75
CA LYS A 607 -5.14 -31.46 3.41
C LYS A 607 -4.51 -30.62 2.31
N LYS A 608 -4.63 -29.29 2.38
CA LYS A 608 -3.98 -28.36 1.44
C LYS A 608 -2.45 -28.55 1.43
N TYR A 609 -1.84 -28.68 2.62
CA TYR A 609 -0.40 -28.88 2.76
C TYR A 609 0.08 -30.15 2.05
N ARG A 610 -0.64 -31.27 2.19
CA ARG A 610 -0.31 -32.52 1.48
C ARG A 610 -0.37 -32.34 -0.04
N THR A 611 -1.38 -31.62 -0.54
CA THR A 611 -1.52 -31.33 -1.98
C THR A 611 -0.33 -30.51 -2.48
N LEU A 612 0.09 -29.47 -1.75
CA LEU A 612 1.26 -28.67 -2.12
C LEU A 612 2.55 -29.52 -2.15
N ARG A 613 2.74 -30.41 -1.19
CA ARG A 613 3.90 -31.31 -1.16
C ARG A 613 3.95 -32.28 -2.33
N GLU A 614 2.80 -32.66 -2.90
CA GLU A 614 2.72 -33.54 -4.06
C GLU A 614 3.07 -32.84 -5.38
N THR A 615 2.94 -31.51 -5.45
CA THR A 615 3.22 -30.71 -6.66
C THR A 615 4.64 -30.15 -6.71
N GLU A 616 5.44 -30.35 -5.67
CA GLU A 616 6.80 -29.83 -5.60
C GLU A 616 7.74 -30.50 -6.59
N ASN A 617 8.60 -29.69 -7.19
CA ASN A 617 9.65 -30.18 -8.08
C ASN A 617 11.01 -30.11 -7.39
N ASP A 618 11.55 -31.28 -7.02
CA ASP A 618 12.88 -31.36 -6.42
C ASP A 618 14.02 -31.21 -7.45
N ALA A 619 13.72 -31.28 -8.76
CA ALA A 619 14.72 -31.12 -9.79
C ALA A 619 15.16 -29.65 -9.92
N ILE A 620 16.47 -29.41 -9.78
CA ILE A 620 17.08 -28.13 -10.15
C ILE A 620 17.43 -28.20 -11.64
N PRO A 621 16.98 -27.24 -12.47
CA PRO A 621 17.42 -27.15 -13.86
C PRO A 621 18.94 -27.09 -13.94
N THR A 622 19.55 -27.88 -14.82
CA THR A 622 20.98 -27.78 -15.09
C THR A 622 21.25 -26.45 -15.78
N SER A 623 22.07 -25.59 -15.17
CA SER A 623 22.56 -24.36 -15.81
C SER A 623 23.31 -24.74 -17.09
N ASN A 624 22.80 -24.35 -18.26
CA ASN A 624 23.55 -24.38 -19.51
C ASN A 624 24.42 -23.14 -19.65
#